data_AF-A0A960FK36-F1
#
_entry.id   AF-A0A960FK36-F1
#
_cell.length_a   1.000
_cell.length_b   1.000
_cell.length_c   1.000
_cell.angle_alpha   90.00
_cell.angle_beta   90.00
_cell.angle_gamma   90.00
#
_symmetry.space_group_name_H-M   'P 1'
#
loop_
_entity.id
_entity.type
_entity.pdbx_description
1 polymer ?
#
loop_
_entity_poly.entity_id
_entity_poly.type
_entity_poly.pdbx_seq_one_letter_code
_entity_poly.pdbx_strand_id
1 'polypeptide(L)'
;MAEPSSETSPAVGSRVGASRRWPWAQDRRGRAIELTTLCGLAIAQPVFAVMGENTAELVALQADGAALVLFAVGLVTVPPAVLWLLEEAVERVSPSALRVAHPVLLGVLFALFAAQLFGDVPAVPAVVVLAGAVGAGAAFVAMYRRWAPVRLWLRYLAVACVAFLVAFLVLSPVRRLILPPPVTVVAAPPEDRPDVVVLILDELPTLDLLRPDGSIDAERFPAFARMASTSTWYRNSTTSAAWTVLAVPAIMTGRYPEDTLAPMTADHPDSLFTLLGGAYDLNVWESVTRICPSSLCPTGDDHPPLLRQVRGLAQLSGAILRQRTSPFEKVERRMQFDAAGPAPTRPDQFRAFVDSIQPGERPSLDLL
;
A
#
# COMPACT_ATOMS: atom_id res chain seq x y z
N MET A 1 -19.83 -67.23 73.27
CA MET A 1 -19.69 -68.21 72.18
C MET A 1 -19.25 -67.46 70.93
N ALA A 2 -18.09 -67.84 70.39
CA ALA A 2 -17.55 -67.62 69.05
C ALA A 2 -17.26 -66.18 68.54
N GLU A 3 -15.97 -65.82 68.69
CA GLU A 3 -14.97 -65.22 67.78
C GLU A 3 -15.28 -64.34 66.53
N PRO A 4 -14.32 -63.46 66.14
CA PRO A 4 -14.42 -62.47 65.07
C PRO A 4 -13.78 -62.93 63.73
N SER A 5 -14.12 -62.27 62.61
CA SER A 5 -13.41 -62.44 61.33
C SER A 5 -13.12 -61.12 60.60
N SER A 6 -11.81 -60.86 60.52
CA SER A 6 -10.99 -60.22 59.48
C SER A 6 -11.63 -59.52 58.26
N GLU A 7 -11.16 -58.29 58.06
CA GLU A 7 -10.66 -57.68 56.80
C GLU A 7 -11.24 -58.12 55.45
N THR A 8 -11.72 -57.13 54.69
CA THR A 8 -11.27 -56.93 53.30
C THR A 8 -11.63 -55.52 52.81
N SER A 9 -10.60 -54.72 52.57
CA SER A 9 -10.67 -53.40 51.93
C SER A 9 -10.91 -53.56 50.42
N PRO A 10 -11.88 -52.89 49.80
CA PRO A 10 -11.90 -52.76 48.36
C PRO A 10 -11.06 -51.54 47.96
N ALA A 11 -9.99 -51.87 47.24
CA ALA A 11 -9.07 -51.00 46.54
C ALA A 11 -9.67 -49.69 46.02
N VAL A 12 -8.95 -48.61 46.32
CA VAL A 12 -8.98 -47.33 45.60
C VAL A 12 -8.73 -47.61 44.11
N GLY A 13 -9.80 -47.63 43.33
CA GLY A 13 -9.76 -47.69 41.88
C GLY A 13 -9.33 -46.36 41.28
N SER A 14 -8.05 -46.04 41.38
CA SER A 14 -7.41 -44.94 40.66
C SER A 14 -7.20 -45.31 39.18
N ARG A 15 -8.24 -45.15 38.36
CA ARG A 15 -8.08 -45.04 36.90
C ARG A 15 -8.98 -43.97 36.31
N VAL A 16 -8.83 -42.75 36.79
CA VAL A 16 -9.12 -41.57 35.96
C VAL A 16 -7.82 -41.22 35.26
N GLY A 17 -7.55 -41.91 34.14
CA GLY A 17 -6.65 -41.41 33.11
C GLY A 17 -7.26 -40.15 32.52
N ALA A 18 -7.28 -39.06 33.28
CA ALA A 18 -7.53 -37.74 32.78
C ALA A 18 -6.36 -37.44 31.84
N SER A 19 -6.52 -37.81 30.57
CA SER A 19 -5.80 -37.14 29.48
C SER A 19 -5.89 -35.66 29.82
N ARG A 20 -4.75 -35.03 30.15
CA ARG A 20 -4.64 -33.57 30.34
C ARG A 20 -4.98 -32.94 29.00
N ARG A 21 -6.27 -32.86 28.70
CA ARG A 21 -6.84 -32.17 27.56
C ARG A 21 -6.67 -30.71 27.91
N TRP A 22 -5.65 -30.09 27.33
CA TRP A 22 -5.41 -28.67 27.46
C TRP A 22 -6.62 -27.93 26.85
N PRO A 23 -7.48 -27.29 27.66
CA PRO A 23 -8.78 -26.81 27.20
C PRO A 23 -8.69 -25.78 26.05
N TRP A 24 -7.59 -25.03 25.99
CA TRP A 24 -7.34 -24.04 24.94
C TRP A 24 -7.12 -24.65 23.56
N ALA A 25 -6.65 -25.90 23.47
CA ALA A 25 -6.37 -26.53 22.17
C ALA A 25 -7.65 -26.92 21.41
N GLN A 26 -8.79 -27.01 22.11
CA GLN A 26 -10.10 -27.34 21.52
C GLN A 26 -10.93 -26.08 21.17
N ASP A 27 -10.50 -24.91 21.63
CA ASP A 27 -11.18 -23.62 21.39
C ASP A 27 -10.78 -23.05 20.03
N ARG A 28 -11.45 -23.52 18.98
CA ARG A 28 -11.21 -23.09 17.58
C ARG A 28 -11.32 -21.58 17.40
N ARG A 29 -12.30 -20.94 18.06
CA ARG A 29 -12.51 -19.50 17.98
C ARG A 29 -11.36 -18.73 18.62
N GLY A 30 -10.92 -19.18 19.79
CA GLY A 30 -9.76 -18.60 20.47
C GLY A 30 -8.50 -18.61 19.61
N ARG A 31 -8.18 -19.74 18.96
CA ARG A 31 -7.00 -19.85 18.07
C ARG A 31 -7.07 -18.90 16.88
N ALA A 32 -8.23 -18.80 16.23
CA ALA A 32 -8.44 -17.89 15.11
C ALA A 32 -8.23 -16.41 15.51
N ILE A 33 -8.74 -16.02 16.69
CA ILE A 33 -8.55 -14.68 17.24
C ILE A 33 -7.06 -14.42 17.52
N GLU A 34 -6.36 -15.37 18.15
CA GLU A 34 -4.94 -15.25 18.48
C GLU A 34 -4.05 -15.11 17.23
N LEU A 35 -4.34 -15.88 16.17
CA LEU A 35 -3.70 -15.72 14.85
C LEU A 35 -3.99 -14.35 14.23
N THR A 36 -5.23 -13.89 14.30
CA THR A 36 -5.65 -12.58 13.79
C THR A 36 -4.86 -11.46 14.48
N THR A 37 -4.77 -11.49 15.80
CA THR A 37 -3.99 -10.51 16.59
C THR A 37 -2.55 -10.43 16.13
N LEU A 38 -1.85 -11.56 16.04
CA LEU A 38 -0.42 -11.55 15.69
C LEU A 38 -0.18 -11.28 14.21
N CYS A 39 -1.07 -11.68 13.30
CA CYS A 39 -1.03 -11.23 11.90
C CYS A 39 -1.22 -9.71 11.82
N GLY A 40 -2.17 -9.15 12.59
CA GLY A 40 -2.40 -7.72 12.66
C GLY A 40 -1.15 -6.95 13.08
N LEU A 41 -0.45 -7.41 14.12
CA LEU A 41 0.78 -6.77 14.61
C LEU A 41 1.99 -6.97 13.69
N ALA A 42 2.18 -8.18 13.16
CA ALA A 42 3.38 -8.51 12.39
C ALA A 42 3.28 -8.14 10.91
N ILE A 43 2.07 -7.97 10.37
CA ILE A 43 1.81 -7.79 8.93
C ILE A 43 0.98 -6.53 8.68
N ALA A 44 -0.23 -6.43 9.23
CA ALA A 44 -1.16 -5.36 8.84
C ALA A 44 -0.69 -3.98 9.33
N GLN A 45 -0.32 -3.87 10.60
CA GLN A 45 0.14 -2.62 11.21
C GLN A 45 1.34 -1.98 10.50
N PRO A 46 2.47 -2.69 10.24
CA PRO A 46 3.62 -2.10 9.59
C PRO A 46 3.32 -1.68 8.15
N VAL A 47 2.54 -2.47 7.41
CA VAL A 47 2.14 -2.14 6.04
C VAL A 47 1.24 -0.90 6.02
N PHE A 48 0.24 -0.83 6.88
CA PHE A 48 -0.65 0.32 6.98
C PHE A 48 0.06 1.59 7.45
N ALA A 49 1.02 1.48 8.36
CA ALA A 49 1.80 2.64 8.80
C ALA A 49 2.58 3.25 7.63
N VAL A 50 3.27 2.41 6.84
CA VAL A 50 4.07 2.88 5.71
C VAL A 50 3.20 3.39 4.56
N MET A 51 2.18 2.63 4.14
CA MET A 51 1.28 3.07 3.07
C MET A 51 0.46 4.31 3.46
N GLY A 52 0.11 4.43 4.74
CA GLY A 52 -0.66 5.56 5.26
C GLY A 52 0.08 6.89 5.11
N GLU A 53 1.41 6.87 5.23
CA GLU A 53 2.27 8.04 5.09
C GLU A 53 2.68 8.30 3.62
N ASN A 54 2.73 7.27 2.77
CA ASN A 54 3.23 7.36 1.38
C ASN A 54 2.12 7.38 0.33
N THR A 55 1.20 8.34 0.44
CA THR A 55 0.03 8.43 -0.46
C THR A 55 0.40 8.70 -1.93
N ALA A 56 1.52 9.37 -2.21
CA ALA A 56 1.98 9.62 -3.58
C ALA A 56 2.21 8.33 -4.38
N GLU A 57 2.69 7.26 -3.72
CA GLU A 57 2.88 5.96 -4.36
C GLU A 57 1.55 5.27 -4.68
N LEU A 58 0.56 5.43 -3.81
CA LEU A 58 -0.79 4.91 -4.04
C LEU A 58 -1.47 5.64 -5.22
N VAL A 59 -1.16 6.92 -5.41
CA VAL A 59 -1.58 7.69 -6.59
C VAL A 59 -0.91 7.13 -7.85
N ALA A 60 0.41 6.92 -7.82
CA ALA A 60 1.16 6.38 -8.94
C ALA A 60 0.76 4.94 -9.33
N LEU A 61 0.34 4.11 -8.36
CA LEU A 61 -0.23 2.79 -8.62
C LEU A 61 -1.65 2.82 -9.20
N GLN A 62 -2.23 4.01 -9.39
CA GLN A 62 -3.61 4.21 -9.83
C GLN A 62 -4.62 3.43 -8.95
N ALA A 63 -4.36 3.32 -7.65
CA ALA A 63 -5.20 2.60 -6.70
C ALA A 63 -6.43 3.41 -6.30
N ASP A 64 -7.63 2.96 -6.65
CA ASP A 64 -8.87 3.63 -6.32
C ASP A 64 -9.33 3.34 -4.88
N GLY A 65 -10.24 4.15 -4.36
CA GLY A 65 -10.78 3.99 -3.01
C GLY A 65 -11.33 2.59 -2.74
N ALA A 66 -12.02 1.98 -3.71
CA ALA A 66 -12.54 0.62 -3.59
C ALA A 66 -11.43 -0.43 -3.51
N ALA A 67 -10.37 -0.29 -4.32
CA ALA A 67 -9.21 -1.19 -4.28
C ALA A 67 -8.48 -1.10 -2.95
N LEU A 68 -8.29 0.12 -2.43
CA LEU A 68 -7.66 0.37 -1.13
C LEU A 68 -8.45 -0.26 0.02
N VAL A 69 -9.78 -0.09 0.04
CA VAL A 69 -10.64 -0.71 1.06
C VAL A 69 -10.60 -2.24 0.97
N LEU A 70 -10.75 -2.79 -0.24
CA LEU A 70 -10.72 -4.24 -0.46
C LEU A 70 -9.37 -4.84 -0.06
N PHE A 71 -8.27 -4.18 -0.44
CA PHE A 71 -6.92 -4.56 -0.04
C PHE A 71 -6.75 -4.50 1.48
N ALA A 72 -7.16 -3.42 2.14
CA ALA A 72 -6.99 -3.26 3.59
C ALA A 72 -7.78 -4.31 4.38
N VAL A 73 -9.03 -4.56 4.01
CA VAL A 73 -9.84 -5.64 4.59
C VAL A 73 -9.20 -6.99 4.31
N GLY A 74 -8.73 -7.22 3.08
CA GLY A 74 -8.02 -8.43 2.67
C GLY A 74 -6.76 -8.68 3.48
N LEU A 75 -5.95 -7.65 3.74
CA LEU A 75 -4.70 -7.77 4.49
C LEU A 75 -4.93 -8.17 5.96
N VAL A 76 -6.03 -7.70 6.57
CA VAL A 76 -6.38 -8.06 7.96
C VAL A 76 -7.01 -9.46 8.05
N THR A 77 -7.70 -9.92 7.00
CA THR A 77 -8.52 -11.14 7.05
C THR A 77 -7.88 -12.35 6.38
N VAL A 78 -7.21 -12.18 5.24
CA VAL A 78 -6.66 -13.28 4.43
C VAL A 78 -5.49 -13.98 5.12
N PRO A 79 -4.44 -13.30 5.60
CA PRO A 79 -3.33 -13.98 6.28
C PRO A 79 -3.76 -14.86 7.47
N PRO A 80 -4.55 -14.36 8.44
CA PRO A 80 -4.99 -15.22 9.55
C PRO A 80 -5.96 -16.32 9.10
N ALA A 81 -6.81 -16.08 8.10
CA ALA A 81 -7.68 -17.12 7.55
C ALA A 81 -6.88 -18.26 6.91
N VAL A 82 -5.82 -17.95 6.15
CA VAL A 82 -4.93 -18.97 5.56
C VAL A 82 -4.24 -19.78 6.66
N LEU A 83 -3.67 -19.13 7.67
CA LEU A 83 -3.03 -19.83 8.79
C LEU A 83 -4.02 -20.70 9.57
N TRP A 84 -5.22 -20.20 9.79
CA TRP A 84 -6.28 -20.97 10.45
C TRP A 84 -6.71 -22.18 9.62
N LEU A 85 -6.87 -22.04 8.30
CA LEU A 85 -7.18 -23.17 7.41
C LEU A 85 -6.06 -24.23 7.40
N LEU A 86 -4.80 -23.80 7.47
CA LEU A 86 -3.66 -24.71 7.62
C LEU A 86 -3.72 -25.45 8.96
N GLU A 87 -4.05 -24.77 10.06
CA GLU A 87 -4.27 -25.43 11.36
C GLU A 87 -5.40 -26.45 11.33
N GLU A 88 -6.52 -26.14 10.68
CA GLU A 88 -7.63 -27.09 10.52
C GLU A 88 -7.23 -28.29 9.65
N ALA A 89 -6.40 -28.11 8.63
CA ALA A 89 -5.83 -29.22 7.86
C ALA A 89 -4.91 -30.10 8.74
N VAL A 90 -4.06 -29.49 9.57
CA VAL A 90 -3.20 -30.20 10.52
C VAL A 90 -4.03 -30.94 11.58
N GLU A 91 -5.11 -30.35 12.09
CA GLU A 91 -6.02 -30.97 13.07
C GLU A 91 -6.64 -32.27 12.52
N ARG A 92 -7.04 -32.26 11.24
CA ARG A 92 -7.62 -33.44 10.56
C ARG A 92 -6.63 -34.61 10.44
N VAL A 93 -5.35 -34.31 10.27
CA VAL A 93 -4.30 -35.34 10.15
C VAL A 93 -3.82 -35.81 11.52
N SER A 94 -3.56 -34.88 12.45
CA SER A 94 -3.05 -35.19 13.78
C SER A 94 -3.44 -34.11 14.81
N PRO A 95 -4.42 -34.39 15.69
CA PRO A 95 -4.77 -33.50 16.81
C PRO A 95 -3.60 -33.26 17.76
N SER A 96 -2.63 -34.19 17.80
CA SER A 96 -1.41 -34.04 18.59
C SER A 96 -0.42 -33.05 17.98
N ALA A 97 -0.28 -33.04 16.65
CA ALA A 97 0.60 -32.11 15.95
C ALA A 97 0.15 -30.65 16.14
N LEU A 98 -1.16 -30.41 16.13
CA LEU A 98 -1.73 -29.08 16.30
C LEU A 98 -1.37 -28.41 17.63
N ARG A 99 -1.23 -29.19 18.71
CA ARG A 99 -0.81 -28.69 20.04
C ARG A 99 0.60 -28.08 20.02
N VAL A 100 1.42 -28.48 19.06
CA VAL A 100 2.76 -27.93 18.84
C VAL A 100 2.71 -26.84 17.76
N ALA A 101 2.01 -27.10 16.65
CA ALA A 101 1.95 -26.20 15.50
C ALA A 101 1.39 -24.83 15.86
N HIS A 102 0.27 -24.74 16.59
CA HIS A 102 -0.35 -23.46 16.90
C HIS A 102 0.56 -22.52 17.72
N PRO A 103 1.13 -22.93 18.87
CA PRO A 103 2.10 -22.10 19.57
C PRO A 103 3.33 -21.76 18.74
N VAL A 104 3.82 -22.69 17.90
CA VAL A 104 4.96 -22.41 17.01
C VAL A 104 4.63 -21.32 15.99
N LEU A 105 3.46 -21.37 15.37
CA LEU A 105 2.99 -20.32 14.44
C LEU A 105 2.89 -18.97 15.14
N LEU A 106 2.29 -18.92 16.33
CA LEU A 106 2.24 -17.69 17.12
C LEU A 106 3.65 -17.18 17.49
N GLY A 107 4.56 -18.09 17.85
CA GLY A 107 5.96 -17.76 18.13
C GLY A 107 6.71 -17.18 16.93
N VAL A 108 6.48 -17.72 15.73
CA VAL A 108 7.05 -17.21 14.47
C VAL A 108 6.50 -15.81 14.17
N LEU A 109 5.18 -15.61 14.26
CA LEU A 109 4.57 -14.29 14.05
C LEU A 109 5.09 -13.26 15.06
N PHE A 110 5.23 -13.65 16.32
CA PHE A 110 5.79 -12.78 17.36
C PHE A 110 7.28 -12.47 17.11
N ALA A 111 8.06 -13.44 16.65
CA ALA A 111 9.45 -13.22 16.25
C ALA A 111 9.54 -12.23 15.07
N LEU A 112 8.66 -12.35 14.07
CA LEU A 112 8.57 -11.39 12.96
C LEU A 112 8.25 -9.98 13.46
N PHE A 113 7.28 -9.83 14.34
CA PHE A 113 6.96 -8.55 14.99
C PHE A 113 8.16 -7.99 15.77
N ALA A 114 8.83 -8.81 16.57
CA ALA A 114 10.00 -8.41 17.34
C ALA A 114 11.18 -7.98 16.45
N ALA A 115 11.41 -8.69 15.33
CA ALA A 115 12.46 -8.33 14.37
C ALA A 115 12.24 -6.92 13.80
N GLN A 116 11.00 -6.55 13.52
CA GLN A 116 10.66 -5.21 13.02
C GLN A 116 10.87 -4.13 14.09
N LEU A 117 10.57 -4.43 15.36
CA LEU A 117 10.76 -3.49 16.47
C LEU A 117 12.25 -3.22 16.77
N PHE A 118 13.10 -4.26 16.67
CA PHE A 118 14.54 -4.14 16.86
C PHE A 118 15.29 -3.70 15.60
N GLY A 119 14.62 -3.78 14.44
CA GLY A 119 15.17 -3.46 13.14
C GLY A 119 15.62 -2.02 13.01
N ASP A 120 15.09 -1.08 13.78
CA ASP A 120 15.39 0.36 13.61
C ASP A 120 16.63 0.83 14.40
N VAL A 121 17.32 -0.05 15.13
CA VAL A 121 18.50 0.34 15.92
C VAL A 121 19.75 0.44 15.02
N PRO A 122 20.36 1.63 14.88
CA PRO A 122 21.62 1.79 14.16
C PRO A 122 22.74 1.01 14.85
N ALA A 123 23.65 0.41 14.09
CA ALA A 123 24.84 -0.32 14.57
C ALA A 123 24.65 -1.75 15.14
N VAL A 124 23.43 -2.32 15.16
CA VAL A 124 23.24 -3.73 15.54
C VAL A 124 23.40 -4.63 14.31
N PRO A 125 24.29 -5.64 14.34
CA PRO A 125 24.43 -6.58 13.23
C PRO A 125 23.14 -7.37 12.98
N ALA A 126 22.85 -7.63 11.71
CA ALA A 126 21.72 -8.42 11.23
C ALA A 126 21.47 -9.72 12.00
N VAL A 127 22.54 -10.47 12.25
CA VAL A 127 22.49 -11.77 12.95
C VAL A 127 22.03 -11.60 14.39
N VAL A 128 22.40 -10.50 15.06
CA VAL A 128 21.99 -10.21 16.44
C VAL A 128 20.50 -9.89 16.49
N VAL A 129 19.98 -9.11 15.53
CA VAL A 129 18.54 -8.84 15.41
C VAL A 129 17.76 -10.12 15.20
N LEU A 130 18.20 -10.99 14.27
CA LEU A 130 17.56 -12.27 13.99
C LEU A 130 17.59 -13.21 15.20
N ALA A 131 18.74 -13.34 15.86
CA ALA A 131 18.88 -14.17 17.07
C ALA A 131 17.98 -13.65 18.20
N GLY A 132 17.92 -12.33 18.41
CA GLY A 132 17.04 -11.68 19.38
C GLY A 132 15.56 -11.93 19.07
N ALA A 133 15.15 -11.81 17.81
CA ALA A 133 13.79 -12.08 17.36
C ALA A 133 13.37 -13.55 17.60
N VAL A 134 14.24 -14.51 17.24
CA VAL A 134 14.01 -15.93 17.50
C VAL A 134 13.92 -16.22 19.01
N GLY A 135 14.80 -15.62 19.80
CA GLY A 135 14.78 -15.72 21.26
C GLY A 135 13.48 -15.16 21.86
N ALA A 136 13.01 -14.02 21.36
CA ALA A 136 11.75 -13.41 21.76
C ALA A 136 10.54 -14.30 21.42
N GLY A 137 10.52 -14.88 20.22
CA GLY A 137 9.50 -15.85 19.82
C GLY A 137 9.48 -17.09 20.73
N ALA A 138 10.65 -17.67 21.03
CA ALA A 138 10.76 -18.82 21.93
C ALA A 138 10.30 -18.50 23.36
N ALA A 139 10.70 -17.34 23.89
CA ALA A 139 10.26 -16.85 25.20
C ALA A 139 8.74 -16.65 25.24
N PHE A 140 8.18 -16.04 24.20
CA PHE A 140 6.73 -15.86 24.05
C PHE A 140 5.99 -17.20 24.05
N VAL A 141 6.46 -18.21 23.30
CA VAL A 141 5.85 -19.55 23.29
C VAL A 141 5.89 -20.21 24.67
N ALA A 142 7.00 -20.06 25.40
CA ALA A 142 7.12 -20.57 26.76
C ALA A 142 6.10 -19.89 27.69
N MET A 143 5.96 -18.57 27.61
CA MET A 143 4.98 -17.80 28.37
C MET A 143 3.54 -18.17 28.01
N TYR A 144 3.23 -18.29 26.71
CA TYR A 144 1.91 -18.67 26.20
C TYR A 144 1.45 -20.04 26.75
N ARG A 145 2.36 -21.01 26.81
CA ARG A 145 2.09 -22.35 27.36
C ARG A 145 1.91 -22.33 28.87
N ARG A 146 2.67 -21.49 29.57
CA ARG A 146 2.75 -21.51 31.04
C ARG A 146 1.68 -20.64 31.70
N TRP A 147 1.31 -19.52 31.08
CA TRP A 147 0.50 -18.48 31.71
C TRP A 147 -0.82 -18.24 30.96
N ALA A 148 -1.93 -18.49 31.64
CA ALA A 148 -3.27 -18.22 31.11
C ALA A 148 -3.52 -16.73 30.75
N PRO A 149 -3.00 -15.74 31.51
CA PRO A 149 -3.18 -14.33 31.17
C PRO A 149 -2.67 -13.96 29.78
N VAL A 150 -1.58 -14.57 29.30
CA VAL A 150 -1.01 -14.26 27.97
C VAL A 150 -2.02 -14.55 26.85
N ARG A 151 -2.72 -15.69 26.94
CA ARG A 151 -3.76 -16.06 25.98
C ARG A 151 -4.94 -15.11 26.02
N LEU A 152 -5.36 -14.72 27.22
CA LEU A 152 -6.45 -13.77 27.41
C LEU A 152 -6.11 -12.39 26.83
N TRP A 153 -4.89 -11.90 27.08
CA TRP A 153 -4.39 -10.64 26.55
C TRP A 153 -4.34 -10.64 25.01
N LEU A 154 -3.84 -11.72 24.38
CA LEU A 154 -3.83 -11.83 22.92
C LEU A 154 -5.23 -11.74 22.31
N ARG A 155 -6.24 -12.32 22.98
CA ARG A 155 -7.63 -12.27 22.52
C ARG A 155 -8.20 -10.85 22.62
N TYR A 156 -7.94 -10.14 23.71
CA TYR A 156 -8.35 -8.74 23.84
C TYR A 156 -7.64 -7.83 22.85
N LEU A 157 -6.36 -8.11 22.56
CA LEU A 157 -5.57 -7.34 21.63
C LEU A 157 -6.04 -7.47 20.16
N ALA A 158 -6.96 -8.40 19.85
CA ALA A 158 -7.58 -8.47 18.53
C ALA A 158 -8.34 -7.18 18.16
N VAL A 159 -8.80 -6.40 19.15
CA VAL A 159 -9.38 -5.07 18.93
C VAL A 159 -8.38 -4.13 18.22
N ALA A 160 -7.07 -4.32 18.43
CA ALA A 160 -6.05 -3.54 17.75
C ALA A 160 -6.08 -3.74 16.23
N CYS A 161 -6.43 -4.92 15.72
CA CYS A 161 -6.55 -5.14 14.27
C CYS A 161 -7.64 -4.26 13.65
N VAL A 162 -8.78 -4.13 14.33
CA VAL A 162 -9.85 -3.21 13.93
C VAL A 162 -9.37 -1.77 14.05
N ALA A 163 -8.68 -1.43 15.14
CA ALA A 163 -8.12 -0.09 15.33
C ALA A 163 -7.11 0.29 14.22
N PHE A 164 -6.25 -0.64 13.79
CA PHE A 164 -5.30 -0.40 12.70
C PHE A 164 -6.02 -0.18 11.36
N LEU A 165 -7.04 -0.98 11.06
CA LEU A 165 -7.86 -0.81 9.86
C LEU A 165 -8.57 0.56 9.84
N VAL A 166 -9.18 0.94 10.97
CA VAL A 166 -9.85 2.24 11.12
C VAL A 166 -8.84 3.38 11.05
N ALA A 167 -7.70 3.27 11.72
CA ALA A 167 -6.65 4.28 11.66
C ALA A 167 -6.15 4.48 10.22
N PHE A 168 -5.94 3.39 9.48
CA PHE A 168 -5.55 3.45 8.07
C PHE A 168 -6.62 4.09 7.18
N LEU A 169 -7.88 3.64 7.26
CA LEU A 169 -8.93 4.10 6.33
C LEU A 169 -9.50 5.48 6.67
N VAL A 170 -9.47 5.88 7.95
CA VAL A 170 -10.19 7.06 8.45
C VAL A 170 -9.24 8.15 8.96
N LEU A 171 -8.19 7.77 9.68
CA LEU A 171 -7.30 8.73 10.34
C LEU A 171 -6.06 9.08 9.51
N SER A 172 -5.72 8.26 8.51
CA SER A 172 -4.55 8.50 7.67
C SER A 172 -4.87 9.39 6.46
N PRO A 173 -3.85 10.01 5.84
CA PRO A 173 -3.97 10.73 4.56
C PRO A 173 -4.67 9.95 3.44
N VAL A 174 -4.67 8.61 3.47
CA VAL A 174 -5.35 7.74 2.50
C VAL A 174 -6.85 8.00 2.43
N ARG A 175 -7.47 8.49 3.50
CA ARG A 175 -8.90 8.90 3.51
C ARG A 175 -9.22 9.84 2.34
N ARG A 176 -8.29 10.71 1.94
CA ARG A 176 -8.49 11.68 0.85
C ARG A 176 -8.56 11.02 -0.54
N LEU A 177 -7.99 9.81 -0.70
CA LEU A 177 -8.15 9.02 -1.92
C LEU A 177 -9.50 8.28 -1.94
N ILE A 178 -10.01 7.89 -0.77
CA ILE A 178 -11.28 7.16 -0.64
C ILE A 178 -12.48 8.12 -0.74
N LEU A 179 -12.37 9.27 -0.08
CA LEU A 179 -13.39 10.32 -0.01
C LEU A 179 -12.73 11.67 -0.34
N PRO A 180 -12.59 11.98 -1.65
CA PRO A 180 -12.02 13.26 -2.08
C PRO A 180 -12.86 14.44 -1.57
N PRO A 181 -12.24 15.54 -1.11
CA PRO A 181 -12.97 16.74 -0.76
C PRO A 181 -13.62 17.35 -2.02
N PRO A 182 -14.74 18.06 -1.87
CA PRO A 182 -15.32 18.81 -2.97
C PRO A 182 -14.35 19.90 -3.42
N VAL A 183 -14.25 20.11 -4.73
CA VAL A 183 -13.46 21.19 -5.33
C VAL A 183 -14.37 22.30 -5.84
N THR A 184 -13.85 23.52 -5.82
CA THR A 184 -14.54 24.67 -6.43
C THR A 184 -14.02 24.87 -7.84
N VAL A 185 -14.92 24.87 -8.82
CA VAL A 185 -14.58 25.15 -10.22
C VAL A 185 -14.92 26.60 -10.51
N VAL A 186 -13.98 27.32 -11.13
CA VAL A 186 -14.21 28.72 -11.50
C VAL A 186 -15.22 28.77 -12.64
N ALA A 187 -16.37 29.40 -12.41
CA ALA A 187 -17.34 29.68 -13.46
C ALA A 187 -16.75 30.69 -14.45
N ALA A 188 -16.87 30.43 -15.75
CA ALA A 188 -16.29 31.28 -16.76
C ALA A 188 -17.34 31.73 -17.80
N PRO A 189 -17.33 33.01 -18.21
CA PRO A 189 -18.16 33.47 -19.30
C PRO A 189 -17.65 32.91 -20.64
N PRO A 190 -18.53 32.72 -21.63
CA PRO A 190 -18.14 32.33 -22.98
C PRO A 190 -17.40 33.48 -23.65
N GLU A 191 -16.13 33.26 -23.98
CA GLU A 191 -15.30 34.12 -24.81
C GLU A 191 -14.64 33.26 -25.89
N ASP A 192 -14.28 33.86 -27.02
CA ASP A 192 -13.41 33.25 -28.03
C ASP A 192 -12.05 32.94 -27.39
N ARG A 193 -11.82 31.68 -27.06
CA ARG A 193 -10.61 31.18 -26.42
C ARG A 193 -10.02 30.06 -27.28
N PRO A 194 -8.68 29.97 -27.40
CA PRO A 194 -8.06 28.89 -28.16
C PRO A 194 -8.11 27.58 -27.38
N ASP A 195 -8.09 26.47 -28.13
CA ASP A 195 -7.77 25.15 -27.58
C ASP A 195 -6.33 25.13 -27.05
N VAL A 196 -6.12 24.41 -25.96
CA VAL A 196 -4.83 24.32 -25.26
C VAL A 196 -4.42 22.87 -25.15
N VAL A 197 -3.26 22.54 -25.73
CA VAL A 197 -2.64 21.21 -25.58
C VAL A 197 -1.39 21.32 -24.73
N VAL A 198 -1.34 20.54 -23.64
CA VAL A 198 -0.20 20.43 -22.74
C VAL A 198 0.38 19.01 -22.84
N LEU A 199 1.61 18.91 -23.33
CA LEU A 199 2.32 17.63 -23.45
C LEU A 199 3.45 17.57 -22.42
N ILE A 200 3.38 16.62 -21.49
CA ILE A 200 4.42 16.38 -20.49
C ILE A 200 5.14 15.07 -20.84
N LEU A 201 6.45 15.16 -21.08
CA LEU A 201 7.29 14.01 -21.38
C LEU A 201 8.12 13.65 -20.16
N ASP A 202 7.84 12.46 -19.61
CA ASP A 202 8.55 11.95 -18.43
C ASP A 202 10.01 11.62 -18.78
N GLU A 203 10.92 11.94 -17.85
CA GLU A 203 12.35 11.65 -17.96
C GLU A 203 13.02 12.06 -19.29
N LEU A 204 12.70 13.26 -19.81
CA LEU A 204 13.33 13.81 -21.02
C LEU A 204 14.22 15.03 -20.72
N PRO A 205 15.53 14.84 -20.44
CA PRO A 205 16.47 15.94 -20.29
C PRO A 205 16.59 16.75 -21.57
N THR A 206 16.48 18.09 -21.47
CA THR A 206 16.65 18.98 -22.62
C THR A 206 17.99 18.77 -23.31
N LEU A 207 19.07 18.50 -22.56
CA LEU A 207 20.41 18.28 -23.11
C LEU A 207 20.49 17.11 -24.09
N ASP A 208 19.65 16.10 -23.94
CA ASP A 208 19.65 14.93 -24.83
C ASP A 208 19.12 15.26 -26.23
N LEU A 209 18.32 16.34 -26.35
CA LEU A 209 17.79 16.81 -27.62
C LEU A 209 18.75 17.72 -28.38
N LEU A 210 19.82 18.18 -27.75
CA LEU A 210 20.64 19.29 -28.25
C LEU A 210 21.96 18.82 -28.87
N ARG A 211 22.41 19.57 -29.87
CA ARG A 211 23.79 19.54 -30.38
C ARG A 211 24.71 20.39 -29.49
N PRO A 212 26.05 20.33 -29.69
CA PRO A 212 26.99 21.17 -28.93
C PRO A 212 26.77 22.69 -29.06
N ASP A 213 26.19 23.16 -30.16
CA ASP A 213 25.78 24.57 -30.34
C ASP A 213 24.46 24.92 -29.61
N GLY A 214 23.82 23.89 -29.06
CA GLY A 214 22.53 23.88 -28.39
C GLY A 214 21.33 24.22 -29.27
N SER A 215 21.45 23.97 -30.58
CA SER A 215 20.30 23.73 -31.45
C SER A 215 19.75 22.31 -31.23
N ILE A 216 18.47 22.08 -31.52
CA ILE A 216 17.91 20.72 -31.49
C ILE A 216 18.57 19.86 -32.59
N ASP A 217 18.94 18.63 -32.26
CA ASP A 217 19.45 17.67 -33.24
C ASP A 217 18.34 17.19 -34.19
N ALA A 218 18.13 17.95 -35.26
CA ALA A 218 17.09 17.67 -36.26
C ALA A 218 17.27 16.34 -37.04
N GLU A 219 18.47 15.74 -37.02
CA GLU A 219 18.67 14.42 -37.65
C GLU A 219 18.11 13.31 -36.77
N ARG A 220 18.30 13.42 -35.44
CA ARG A 220 17.80 12.45 -34.46
C ARG A 220 16.35 12.72 -34.04
N PHE A 221 15.98 14.00 -33.91
CA PHE A 221 14.71 14.47 -33.37
C PHE A 221 13.97 15.41 -34.34
N PRO A 222 13.65 14.94 -35.56
CA PRO A 222 13.10 15.80 -36.61
C PRO A 222 11.72 16.40 -36.26
N ALA A 223 10.89 15.70 -35.47
CA ALA A 223 9.60 16.21 -35.04
C ALA A 223 9.72 17.39 -34.08
N PHE A 224 10.61 17.30 -33.08
CA PHE A 224 10.90 18.40 -32.16
C PHE A 224 11.49 19.61 -32.89
N ALA A 225 12.41 19.39 -33.83
CA ALA A 225 12.98 20.47 -34.62
C ALA A 225 11.91 21.21 -35.45
N ARG A 226 10.96 20.47 -36.07
CA ARG A 226 9.83 21.09 -36.79
C ARG A 226 8.93 21.89 -35.85
N MET A 227 8.56 21.32 -34.70
CA MET A 227 7.71 22.02 -33.72
C MET A 227 8.37 23.29 -33.20
N ALA A 228 9.67 23.26 -32.89
CA ALA A 228 10.42 24.42 -32.45
C ALA A 228 10.54 25.50 -33.55
N SER A 229 10.60 25.12 -34.83
CA SER A 229 10.71 26.09 -35.94
C SER A 229 9.48 26.96 -36.14
N THR A 230 8.32 26.53 -35.63
CA THR A 230 7.04 27.27 -35.68
C THR A 230 6.57 27.73 -34.30
N SER A 231 7.41 27.61 -33.27
CA SER A 231 7.05 27.89 -31.87
C SER A 231 8.13 28.72 -31.17
N THR A 232 7.86 29.16 -29.94
CA THR A 232 8.88 29.76 -29.08
C THR A 232 9.59 28.66 -28.28
N TRP A 233 10.92 28.58 -28.41
CA TRP A 233 11.75 27.58 -27.74
C TRP A 233 12.53 28.19 -26.56
N TYR A 234 12.33 27.64 -25.36
CA TYR A 234 12.99 28.06 -24.13
C TYR A 234 14.15 27.11 -23.76
N ARG A 235 15.27 27.19 -24.48
CA ARG A 235 16.42 26.26 -24.32
C ARG A 235 17.03 26.14 -22.92
N ASN A 236 16.84 27.15 -22.07
CA ASN A 236 17.40 27.21 -20.71
C ASN A 236 16.31 27.06 -19.63
N SER A 237 15.16 26.46 -19.96
CA SER A 237 14.13 26.16 -18.97
C SER A 237 14.58 25.07 -17.99
N THR A 238 14.30 25.26 -16.71
CA THR A 238 14.57 24.27 -15.66
C THR A 238 13.27 23.80 -15.00
N THR A 239 13.19 22.53 -14.63
CA THR A 239 12.08 21.99 -13.83
C THR A 239 12.13 22.54 -12.38
N SER A 240 10.98 22.61 -11.73
CA SER A 240 10.87 23.01 -10.32
C SER A 240 11.25 21.88 -9.34
N ALA A 241 11.23 20.62 -9.79
CA ALA A 241 11.66 19.46 -9.01
C ALA A 241 12.22 18.35 -9.91
N ALA A 242 13.10 17.52 -9.33
CA ALA A 242 13.70 16.38 -10.03
C ALA A 242 12.76 15.18 -10.18
N TRP A 243 11.64 15.13 -9.44
CA TRP A 243 10.69 14.02 -9.45
C TRP A 243 9.35 14.44 -10.04
N THR A 244 8.80 13.62 -10.94
CA THR A 244 7.53 13.89 -11.65
C THR A 244 6.36 14.11 -10.69
N VAL A 245 6.30 13.34 -9.60
CA VAL A 245 5.29 13.48 -8.52
C VAL A 245 5.36 14.81 -7.76
N LEU A 246 6.44 15.58 -7.93
CA LEU A 246 6.61 16.93 -7.36
C LEU A 246 6.55 18.01 -8.43
N ALA A 247 7.12 17.75 -9.61
CA ALA A 247 7.22 18.70 -10.71
C ALA A 247 5.86 18.95 -11.38
N VAL A 248 5.08 17.91 -11.67
CA VAL A 248 3.78 18.05 -12.35
C VAL A 248 2.79 18.87 -11.52
N PRO A 249 2.61 18.62 -10.20
CA PRO A 249 1.79 19.51 -9.37
C PRO A 249 2.23 20.97 -9.40
N ALA A 250 3.54 21.24 -9.42
CA ALA A 250 4.04 22.61 -9.50
C ALA A 250 3.67 23.28 -10.83
N ILE A 251 3.77 22.56 -11.96
CA ILE A 251 3.35 23.05 -13.28
C ILE A 251 1.83 23.33 -13.28
N MET A 252 1.04 22.40 -12.72
CA MET A 252 -0.43 22.50 -12.74
C MET A 252 -0.99 23.57 -11.79
N THR A 253 -0.26 23.94 -10.74
CA THR A 253 -0.75 24.87 -9.70
C THR A 253 -0.04 26.23 -9.72
N GLY A 254 1.13 26.33 -10.37
CA GLY A 254 2.00 27.50 -10.31
C GLY A 254 2.64 27.73 -8.93
N ARG A 255 2.64 26.73 -8.04
CA ARG A 255 3.23 26.79 -6.69
C ARG A 255 4.50 25.92 -6.62
N TYR A 256 5.46 26.32 -5.81
CA TYR A 256 6.66 25.50 -5.61
C TYR A 256 6.32 24.16 -4.94
N PRO A 257 7.06 23.08 -5.24
CA PRO A 257 6.80 21.76 -4.66
C PRO A 257 6.93 21.72 -3.14
N GLU A 258 6.07 20.94 -2.50
CA GLU A 258 6.14 20.61 -1.07
C GLU A 258 6.17 19.10 -0.90
N ASP A 259 7.23 18.56 -0.28
CA ASP A 259 7.47 17.13 -0.14
C ASP A 259 6.40 16.37 0.67
N THR A 260 5.56 17.09 1.42
CA THR A 260 4.50 16.53 2.27
C THR A 260 3.17 16.34 1.56
N LEU A 261 3.02 16.88 0.35
CA LEU A 261 1.78 16.84 -0.42
C LEU A 261 1.81 15.71 -1.44
N ALA A 262 0.72 14.97 -1.56
CA ALA A 262 0.58 13.96 -2.59
C ALA A 262 0.14 14.61 -3.92
N PRO A 263 0.54 14.07 -5.09
CA PRO A 263 0.17 14.57 -6.40
C PRO A 263 -1.29 14.28 -6.76
N MET A 264 -2.22 14.74 -5.93
CA MET A 264 -3.65 14.47 -6.04
C MET A 264 -4.46 15.75 -5.81
N THR A 265 -5.69 15.74 -6.31
CA THR A 265 -6.64 16.86 -6.24
C THR A 265 -6.83 17.36 -4.81
N ALA A 266 -6.90 16.46 -3.82
CA ALA A 266 -7.16 16.85 -2.43
C ALA A 266 -6.05 17.70 -1.81
N ASP A 267 -4.82 17.53 -2.26
CA ASP A 267 -3.65 18.30 -1.80
C ASP A 267 -3.34 19.47 -2.76
N HIS A 268 -3.89 19.43 -4.00
CA HIS A 268 -3.76 20.48 -5.02
C HIS A 268 -5.13 20.90 -5.60
N PRO A 269 -6.04 21.48 -4.78
CA PRO A 269 -7.41 21.79 -5.21
C PRO A 269 -7.49 22.98 -6.18
N ASP A 270 -6.52 23.90 -6.11
CA ASP A 270 -6.41 25.03 -7.02
C ASP A 270 -5.38 24.70 -8.10
N SER A 271 -5.84 24.26 -9.27
CA SER A 271 -5.00 23.87 -10.40
C SER A 271 -5.54 24.45 -11.70
N LEU A 272 -4.75 24.32 -12.77
CA LEU A 272 -5.16 24.67 -14.13
C LEU A 272 -6.52 24.04 -14.49
N PHE A 273 -6.78 22.81 -14.01
CA PHE A 273 -8.04 22.11 -14.25
C PHE A 273 -9.24 22.79 -13.56
N THR A 274 -9.10 23.17 -12.29
CA THR A 274 -10.21 23.85 -11.57
C THR A 274 -10.37 25.30 -11.98
N LEU A 275 -9.30 25.93 -12.48
CA LEU A 275 -9.33 27.25 -13.10
C LEU A 275 -10.07 27.27 -14.44
N LEU A 276 -9.83 26.26 -15.29
CA LEU A 276 -10.37 26.23 -16.66
C LEU A 276 -11.65 25.39 -16.82
N GLY A 277 -11.94 24.47 -15.90
CA GLY A 277 -13.05 23.50 -16.04
C GLY A 277 -14.46 24.10 -16.16
N GLY A 278 -14.65 25.39 -15.84
CA GLY A 278 -15.91 26.08 -16.09
C GLY A 278 -16.06 26.62 -17.51
N ALA A 279 -14.95 26.81 -18.24
CA ALA A 279 -14.93 27.33 -19.62
C ALA A 279 -14.57 26.26 -20.65
N TYR A 280 -13.66 25.36 -20.30
CA TYR A 280 -13.06 24.38 -21.19
C TYR A 280 -13.65 23.00 -21.00
N ASP A 281 -13.70 22.23 -22.09
CA ASP A 281 -13.87 20.78 -22.02
C ASP A 281 -12.50 20.16 -21.73
N LEU A 282 -12.42 19.29 -20.71
CA LEU A 282 -11.15 18.74 -20.24
C LEU A 282 -10.95 17.32 -20.77
N ASN A 283 -9.79 17.09 -21.40
CA ASN A 283 -9.33 15.78 -21.83
C ASN A 283 -7.95 15.53 -21.22
N VAL A 284 -7.91 14.91 -20.04
CA VAL A 284 -6.73 14.89 -19.18
C VAL A 284 -6.32 13.46 -18.84
N TRP A 285 -5.09 13.11 -19.18
CA TRP A 285 -4.54 11.76 -19.06
C TRP A 285 -3.37 11.80 -18.08
N GLU A 286 -3.63 11.54 -16.80
CA GLU A 286 -2.59 11.55 -15.78
C GLU A 286 -2.02 10.13 -15.53
N SER A 287 -0.73 9.95 -15.80
CA SER A 287 -0.06 8.66 -15.65
C SER A 287 0.34 8.34 -14.20
N VAL A 288 0.88 9.33 -13.49
CA VAL A 288 1.44 9.18 -12.13
C VAL A 288 0.82 10.15 -11.11
N THR A 289 -0.08 11.02 -11.55
CA THR A 289 -0.77 12.03 -10.73
C THR A 289 -2.28 11.83 -10.81
N ARG A 290 -3.03 12.50 -9.93
CA ARG A 290 -4.51 12.58 -9.94
C ARG A 290 -4.98 13.97 -9.51
N ILE A 291 -4.42 15.00 -10.13
CA ILE A 291 -4.65 16.41 -9.82
C ILE A 291 -5.95 16.91 -10.45
N CYS A 292 -6.39 16.34 -11.58
CA CYS A 292 -7.70 16.66 -12.13
C CYS A 292 -8.81 16.05 -11.24
N PRO A 293 -9.77 16.86 -10.78
CA PRO A 293 -10.90 16.34 -10.00
C PRO A 293 -11.72 15.34 -10.81
N SER A 294 -12.16 14.26 -10.18
CA SER A 294 -12.99 13.22 -10.83
C SER A 294 -14.34 13.72 -11.35
N SER A 295 -14.82 14.87 -10.85
CA SER A 295 -16.03 15.53 -11.37
C SER A 295 -15.81 16.25 -12.71
N LEU A 296 -14.57 16.60 -13.03
CA LEU A 296 -14.18 17.27 -14.28
C LEU A 296 -13.53 16.29 -15.27
N CYS A 297 -12.73 15.37 -14.75
CA CYS A 297 -12.10 14.30 -15.48
C CYS A 297 -12.62 12.96 -14.94
N PRO A 298 -13.88 12.58 -15.25
CA PRO A 298 -14.35 11.25 -14.93
C PRO A 298 -13.41 10.27 -15.61
N THR A 299 -12.78 9.43 -14.81
CA THR A 299 -11.74 8.54 -15.29
C THR A 299 -12.36 7.54 -16.27
N GLY A 300 -12.03 7.71 -17.55
CA GLY A 300 -12.44 6.80 -18.63
C GLY A 300 -11.84 5.40 -18.43
N ASP A 301 -12.20 4.49 -19.32
CA ASP A 301 -11.95 3.03 -19.31
C ASP A 301 -10.48 2.56 -19.13
N ASP A 302 -9.53 3.45 -18.89
CA ASP A 302 -8.10 3.20 -18.72
C ASP A 302 -7.66 2.84 -17.29
N HIS A 303 -8.58 2.81 -16.31
CA HIS A 303 -8.22 2.30 -14.99
C HIS A 303 -7.87 0.81 -15.04
N PRO A 304 -6.76 0.40 -14.42
CA PRO A 304 -6.46 -1.01 -14.29
C PRO A 304 -7.62 -1.72 -13.57
N PRO A 305 -8.02 -2.92 -14.01
CA PRO A 305 -9.08 -3.68 -13.35
C PRO A 305 -8.81 -3.82 -11.85
N LEU A 306 -9.87 -3.82 -11.03
CA LEU A 306 -9.77 -3.89 -9.56
C LEU A 306 -8.79 -4.97 -9.06
N LEU A 307 -8.79 -6.15 -9.71
CA LEU A 307 -7.88 -7.24 -9.38
C LEU A 307 -6.40 -6.87 -9.60
N ARG A 308 -6.08 -6.13 -10.67
CA ARG A 308 -4.72 -5.66 -10.96
C ARG A 308 -4.28 -4.63 -9.93
N GLN A 309 -5.17 -3.72 -9.53
CA GLN A 309 -4.90 -2.74 -8.48
C GLN A 309 -4.60 -3.43 -7.13
N VAL A 310 -5.47 -4.34 -6.70
CA VAL A 310 -5.28 -5.11 -5.45
C VAL A 310 -4.01 -5.96 -5.50
N ARG A 311 -3.68 -6.54 -6.65
CA ARG A 311 -2.42 -7.28 -6.84
C ARG A 311 -1.20 -6.37 -6.70
N GLY A 312 -1.24 -5.16 -7.26
CA GLY A 312 -0.20 -4.15 -7.09
C GLY A 312 0.01 -3.77 -5.62
N LEU A 313 -1.08 -3.50 -4.90
CA LEU A 313 -1.04 -3.22 -3.45
C LEU A 313 -0.49 -4.40 -2.64
N ALA A 314 -0.86 -5.63 -3.01
CA ALA A 314 -0.33 -6.84 -2.37
C ALA A 314 1.18 -7.03 -2.64
N GLN A 315 1.64 -6.73 -3.85
CA GLN A 315 3.07 -6.75 -4.20
C GLN A 315 3.85 -5.68 -3.41
N LEU A 316 3.30 -4.47 -3.33
CA LEU A 316 3.84 -3.38 -2.52
C LEU A 316 3.94 -3.78 -1.04
N SER A 317 2.90 -4.41 -0.50
CA SER A 317 2.91 -4.94 0.88
C SER A 317 4.02 -5.96 1.10
N GLY A 318 4.21 -6.87 0.14
CA GLY A 318 5.30 -7.85 0.16
C GLY A 318 6.68 -7.17 0.15
N ALA A 319 6.85 -6.13 -0.66
CA ALA A 319 8.08 -5.33 -0.70
C ALA A 319 8.34 -4.62 0.65
N ILE A 320 7.32 -3.97 1.23
CA ILE A 320 7.40 -3.34 2.56
C ILE A 320 7.84 -4.34 3.63
N LEU A 321 7.17 -5.49 3.68
CA LEU A 321 7.48 -6.53 4.67
C LEU A 321 8.88 -7.10 4.46
N ARG A 322 9.28 -7.32 3.21
CA ARG A 322 10.64 -7.78 2.89
C ARG A 322 11.67 -6.76 3.34
N GLN A 323 11.50 -5.48 3.02
CA GLN A 323 12.42 -4.42 3.42
C GLN A 323 12.51 -4.32 4.95
N ARG A 324 11.37 -4.31 5.65
CA ARG A 324 11.29 -4.23 7.12
C ARG A 324 11.87 -5.45 7.83
N THR A 325 11.81 -6.63 7.22
CA THR A 325 12.33 -7.88 7.81
C THR A 325 13.75 -8.20 7.35
N SER A 326 14.20 -7.63 6.23
CA SER A 326 15.55 -7.81 5.72
C SER A 326 16.54 -7.00 6.56
N PRO A 327 17.56 -7.65 7.15
CA PRO A 327 18.53 -6.91 7.93
C PRO A 327 19.52 -6.08 7.09
N PHE A 328 19.56 -6.32 5.78
CA PHE A 328 20.61 -5.87 4.87
C PHE A 328 20.18 -4.77 3.89
N GLU A 329 18.87 -4.47 3.79
CA GLU A 329 18.30 -3.60 2.76
C GLU A 329 17.76 -2.29 3.38
N LYS A 330 18.56 -1.65 4.25
CA LYS A 330 18.23 -0.34 4.85
C LYS A 330 18.73 0.82 3.99
N VAL A 331 18.44 0.81 2.70
CA VAL A 331 18.69 1.95 1.82
C VAL A 331 17.46 2.85 1.81
N GLU A 332 17.73 4.16 1.82
CA GLU A 332 16.87 5.35 1.94
C GLU A 332 15.34 5.19 2.10
N ARG A 333 14.83 5.91 3.11
CA ARG A 333 13.43 5.96 3.56
C ARG A 333 12.41 6.47 2.54
N ARG A 334 12.84 6.83 1.33
CA ARG A 334 11.94 6.97 0.18
C ARG A 334 12.05 5.67 -0.56
N MET A 335 11.03 4.82 -0.44
CA MET A 335 10.92 3.72 -1.38
C MET A 335 10.87 4.34 -2.78
N GLN A 336 11.97 4.16 -3.50
CA GLN A 336 12.02 4.41 -4.92
C GLN A 336 11.29 3.24 -5.55
N PHE A 337 9.96 3.36 -5.65
CA PHE A 337 9.23 2.49 -6.51
C PHE A 337 9.56 2.91 -7.93
N ASP A 338 10.31 2.06 -8.62
CA ASP A 338 10.19 1.98 -10.07
C ASP A 338 8.70 1.83 -10.36
N ALA A 339 8.08 2.95 -10.76
CA ALA A 339 6.74 2.93 -11.33
C ALA A 339 6.78 1.81 -12.38
N ALA A 340 5.87 0.84 -12.22
CA ALA A 340 5.86 -0.37 -13.03
C ALA A 340 6.21 -0.03 -14.48
N GLY A 341 7.26 -0.67 -15.00
CA GLY A 341 7.83 -0.38 -16.31
C GLY A 341 6.77 -0.23 -17.39
N PRO A 342 7.07 0.50 -18.48
CA PRO A 342 6.08 1.02 -19.42
C PRO A 342 5.05 -0.04 -19.77
N ALA A 343 3.78 0.26 -19.49
CA ALA A 343 2.69 -0.58 -19.95
C ALA A 343 2.86 -0.79 -21.47
N PRO A 344 2.76 -2.04 -21.97
CA PRO A 344 3.06 -2.38 -23.37
C PRO A 344 2.20 -1.61 -24.39
N THR A 345 1.18 -0.89 -23.93
CA THR A 345 0.22 -0.10 -24.71
C THR A 345 0.54 1.40 -24.79
N ARG A 346 1.66 1.90 -24.23
CA ARG A 346 1.96 3.36 -24.23
C ARG A 346 1.91 4.03 -25.62
N PRO A 347 2.44 3.43 -26.70
CA PRO A 347 2.30 4.03 -28.03
C PRO A 347 0.84 4.12 -28.50
N ASP A 348 0.00 3.15 -28.13
CA ASP A 348 -1.42 3.14 -28.48
C ASP A 348 -2.20 4.17 -27.66
N GLN A 349 -1.84 4.35 -26.37
CA GLN A 349 -2.39 5.43 -25.53
C GLN A 349 -2.04 6.81 -26.10
N PHE A 350 -0.79 7.02 -26.54
CA PHE A 350 -0.40 8.28 -27.17
C PHE A 350 -1.21 8.56 -28.45
N ARG A 351 -1.41 7.53 -29.30
CA ARG A 351 -2.25 7.67 -30.51
C ARG A 351 -3.70 7.97 -30.16
N ALA A 352 -4.27 7.26 -29.19
CA ALA A 352 -5.64 7.49 -28.73
C ALA A 352 -5.82 8.91 -28.17
N PHE A 353 -4.83 9.42 -27.43
CA PHE A 353 -4.82 10.82 -27.00
C PHE A 353 -4.83 11.77 -28.20
N VAL A 354 -3.92 11.61 -29.17
CA VAL A 354 -3.90 12.46 -30.37
C VAL A 354 -5.22 12.39 -31.15
N ASP A 355 -5.79 11.20 -31.32
CA ASP A 355 -7.07 10.99 -32.00
C ASP A 355 -8.26 11.62 -31.24
N SER A 356 -8.13 11.78 -29.91
CA SER A 356 -9.15 12.41 -29.07
C SER A 356 -9.18 13.94 -29.17
N ILE A 357 -8.11 14.58 -29.68
CA ILE A 357 -8.08 16.03 -29.89
C ILE A 357 -8.95 16.37 -31.11
N GLN A 358 -10.16 16.82 -30.86
CA GLN A 358 -11.16 17.14 -31.88
C GLN A 358 -11.73 18.54 -31.65
N PRO A 359 -12.04 19.29 -32.73
CA PRO A 359 -12.66 20.61 -32.58
C PRO A 359 -14.06 20.48 -31.96
N GLY A 360 -14.31 21.28 -30.93
CA GLY A 360 -15.58 21.33 -30.20
C GLY A 360 -16.30 22.68 -30.31
N GLU A 361 -17.53 22.74 -29.78
CA GLU A 361 -18.25 24.02 -29.60
C GLU A 361 -17.67 24.87 -28.47
N ARG A 362 -16.99 24.22 -27.52
CA ARG A 362 -16.24 24.83 -26.42
C ARG A 362 -14.75 24.59 -26.65
N PRO A 363 -13.88 25.49 -26.17
CA PRO A 363 -12.44 25.28 -26.24
C PRO A 363 -12.04 24.07 -25.38
N SER A 364 -11.05 23.31 -25.81
CA SER A 364 -10.54 22.13 -25.08
C SER A 364 -9.23 22.41 -24.33
N LEU A 365 -9.06 21.75 -23.19
CA LEU A 365 -7.77 21.60 -22.51
C LEU A 365 -7.39 20.12 -22.56
N ASP A 366 -6.46 19.79 -23.45
CA ASP A 366 -5.94 18.45 -23.66
C ASP A 366 -4.59 18.30 -22.94
N LEU A 367 -4.47 17.35 -22.02
CA LEU A 367 -3.24 17.08 -21.29
C LEU A 367 -2.87 15.59 -21.35
N LEU A 368 -1.60 15.34 -21.67
CA LEU A 368 -0.96 14.02 -21.63
C LEU A 368 0.31 14.02 -20.79
#